data_AF-A0A8E2DG35-F1
#
_entry.id   AF-A0A8E2DG35-F1
#
_cell.length_a   1.000
_cell.length_b   1.000
_cell.length_c   1.000
_cell.angle_alpha   90.00
_cell.angle_beta   90.00
_cell.angle_gamma   90.00
#
_symmetry.space_group_name_H-M   'P 1'
#
loop_
_entity.id
_entity.type
_entity.pdbx_description
1 polymer ?
#
loop_
_entity_poly.entity_id
_entity_poly.type
_entity_poly.pdbx_seq_one_letter_code
_entity_poly.pdbx_strand_id
1 'polypeptide(L)'
;MAANGDGLRNRNVNGSASKVTPTEEGKKRDELLDKHTEYEFGGPWGVLAIMTGFPILMYYLWICLVFYDGQLVLPNSVDDVKPFLFRMWEHVRVDASPNAYAWKVYTGLIIYQLLLAWIMPGYMQEGLPVPSLGYKTLMYKCNAVWGVYSTMITAAVLHWTGIFRMTEIIDNFGHLMTVAMIYGFGVSFGMYFLTVATGNQIRMSGNFIYDVFMGACLNPRIGPIDLKMWLEVRIPWVIVFFMSISGACKQYEQFGYVTPNMAFMCLATWLYLNACAKGEECIPQTWDMFHEKWGFLVIFWNFAGVPFSYIYSVVYMASHDPSKYRFSTPVYVLLYGTLLTAYFIWDTSMSQKSRFKMQTQGITTYRKTFPQLPWGTLKNPTYIQTTHGNRLLTDGWWRYSRKPNYVADWVMSFTWGLVIGTTTPIPYFYSVFFITVLIHRCGRDFERCALKYGKDWERYCSVVKYKFIPGIY
;
A
#
# COMPACT_ATOMS: atom_id res chain seq x y z
N MET A 1 37.15 41.52 -40.43
CA MET A 1 37.75 40.17 -40.43
C MET A 1 37.90 39.74 -38.98
N ALA A 2 36.99 38.85 -38.56
CA ALA A 2 36.97 38.13 -37.29
C ALA A 2 38.05 37.02 -37.31
N ALA A 3 38.52 36.36 -36.25
CA ALA A 3 38.34 36.42 -34.81
C ALA A 3 39.62 35.78 -34.20
N ASN A 4 40.08 36.27 -33.05
CA ASN A 4 41.11 35.60 -32.26
C ASN A 4 40.49 34.39 -31.56
N GLY A 5 41.14 33.23 -31.70
CA GLY A 5 40.73 31.97 -31.09
C GLY A 5 41.08 31.94 -29.61
N ASP A 6 40.04 31.93 -28.78
CA ASP A 6 40.14 31.49 -27.39
C ASP A 6 39.73 30.02 -27.30
N GLY A 7 40.69 29.19 -26.90
CA GLY A 7 40.53 27.77 -26.70
C GLY A 7 39.56 27.45 -25.57
N LEU A 8 38.33 27.10 -25.95
CA LEU A 8 37.41 26.39 -25.08
C LEU A 8 38.00 25.00 -24.80
N ARG A 9 38.57 24.84 -23.60
CA ARG A 9 38.94 23.56 -23.00
C ARG A 9 37.73 22.62 -23.08
N ASN A 10 37.77 21.69 -24.03
CA ASN A 10 36.93 20.50 -24.05
C ASN A 10 37.17 19.71 -22.76
N ARG A 11 36.28 19.91 -21.77
CA ARG A 11 36.27 19.10 -20.56
C ARG A 11 35.71 17.74 -20.96
N ASN A 12 36.62 16.78 -21.11
CA ASN A 12 36.34 15.36 -21.35
C ASN A 12 35.09 14.90 -20.59
N VAL A 13 34.02 14.60 -21.32
CA VAL A 13 32.85 13.87 -20.83
C VAL A 13 33.20 12.39 -20.83
N ASN A 14 34.16 12.02 -19.98
CA ASN A 14 34.42 10.64 -19.58
C ASN A 14 34.34 10.60 -18.05
N GLY A 15 33.13 10.81 -17.55
CA GLY A 15 32.79 10.51 -16.17
C GLY A 15 31.73 9.42 -16.20
N SER A 16 32.10 8.20 -15.78
CA SER A 16 31.10 7.29 -15.24
C SER A 16 30.23 8.10 -14.29
N ALA A 17 28.92 8.18 -14.50
CA ALA A 17 28.05 8.91 -13.60
C ALA A 17 28.31 8.38 -12.19
N SER A 18 28.97 9.17 -11.33
CA SER A 18 29.38 8.70 -10.01
C SER A 18 28.10 8.32 -9.29
N LYS A 19 27.96 7.05 -8.89
CA LYS A 19 26.85 6.61 -8.05
C LYS A 19 26.74 7.58 -6.88
N VAL A 20 25.57 8.16 -6.69
CA VAL A 20 25.36 9.10 -5.59
C VAL A 20 25.47 8.32 -4.29
N THR A 21 26.57 8.53 -3.55
CA THR A 21 26.79 7.95 -2.23
C THR A 21 26.71 9.06 -1.17
N PRO A 22 26.14 8.77 0.01
CA PRO A 22 26.20 9.71 1.12
C PRO A 22 27.64 10.11 1.45
N THR A 23 27.85 11.37 1.83
CA THR A 23 29.13 11.87 2.36
C THR A 23 29.43 11.21 3.70
N GLU A 24 30.67 11.29 4.20
CA GLU A 24 31.03 10.72 5.50
C GLU A 24 30.22 11.37 6.64
N GLU A 25 29.97 12.68 6.58
CA GLU A 25 29.05 13.36 7.49
C GLU A 25 27.61 12.88 7.32
N GLY A 26 27.19 12.63 6.08
CA GLY A 26 25.89 12.06 5.76
C GLY A 26 25.69 10.66 6.36
N LYS A 27 26.73 9.82 6.33
CA LYS A 27 26.73 8.49 6.95
C LYS A 27 26.61 8.56 8.47
N LYS A 28 27.36 9.45 9.12
CA LYS A 28 27.23 9.69 10.57
C LYS A 28 25.81 10.11 10.96
N ARG A 29 25.17 10.98 10.16
CA ARG A 29 23.75 11.35 10.39
C ARG A 29 22.81 10.18 10.20
N ASP A 30 23.02 9.35 9.18
CA ASP A 30 22.20 8.17 8.94
C ASP A 30 22.33 7.16 10.10
N GLU A 31 23.53 6.94 10.63
CA GLU A 31 23.75 6.07 11.81
C GLU A 31 23.04 6.57 13.06
N LEU A 32 23.01 7.89 13.27
CA LEU A 32 22.25 8.49 14.37
C LEU A 32 20.74 8.29 14.17
N LEU A 33 20.25 8.46 12.94
CA LEU A 33 18.85 8.27 12.58
C LEU A 33 18.42 6.80 12.49
N ASP A 34 19.37 5.85 12.50
CA ASP A 34 19.11 4.41 12.46
C ASP A 34 19.12 3.76 13.84
N LYS A 35 18.92 4.55 14.90
CA LYS A 35 18.70 4.09 16.28
C LYS A 35 17.25 4.33 16.69
N HIS A 36 16.75 3.48 17.59
CA HIS A 36 15.47 3.76 18.23
C HIS A 36 15.68 4.84 19.29
N THR A 37 14.97 5.96 19.15
CA THR A 37 15.07 7.11 20.07
C THR A 37 13.74 7.45 20.73
N GLU A 38 12.63 7.11 20.10
CA GLU A 38 11.29 7.51 20.54
C GLU A 38 10.23 6.48 20.18
N TYR A 39 9.18 6.45 21.01
CA TYR A 39 7.99 5.65 20.76
C TYR A 39 7.04 6.38 19.80
N GLU A 40 6.62 5.67 18.77
CA GLU A 40 5.57 6.10 17.85
C GLU A 40 4.22 5.50 18.28
N PHE A 41 3.12 5.94 17.66
CA PHE A 41 1.79 5.33 17.84
C PHE A 41 1.31 5.26 19.31
N GLY A 42 1.69 6.24 20.14
CA GLY A 42 1.33 6.27 21.56
C GLY A 42 2.12 5.26 22.42
N GLY A 43 3.23 4.73 21.91
CA GLY A 43 4.07 3.76 22.60
C GLY A 43 3.37 2.45 22.90
N PRO A 44 3.85 1.67 23.90
CA PRO A 44 3.36 0.32 24.17
C PRO A 44 1.84 0.22 24.36
N TRP A 45 1.22 1.21 25.00
CA TRP A 45 -0.24 1.23 25.21
C TRP A 45 -1.01 1.56 23.94
N GLY A 46 -0.53 2.52 23.14
CA GLY A 46 -1.18 2.88 21.90
C GLY A 46 -1.09 1.77 20.85
N VAL A 47 0.07 1.12 20.72
CA VAL A 47 0.22 -0.03 19.82
C VAL A 47 -0.62 -1.23 20.28
N LEU A 48 -0.75 -1.47 21.59
CA LEU A 48 -1.63 -2.51 22.11
C LEU A 48 -3.09 -2.23 21.75
N ALA A 49 -3.54 -0.99 21.93
CA ALA A 49 -4.88 -0.56 21.57
C ALA A 49 -5.15 -0.70 20.06
N ILE A 50 -4.15 -0.46 19.22
CA ILE A 50 -4.23 -0.70 17.76
C ILE A 50 -4.34 -2.21 17.48
N MET A 51 -3.47 -3.03 18.08
CA MET A 51 -3.45 -4.49 17.88
C MET A 51 -4.79 -5.14 18.24
N THR A 52 -5.47 -4.67 19.28
CA THR A 52 -6.77 -5.22 19.69
C THR A 52 -7.96 -4.50 19.04
N GLY A 53 -7.87 -3.18 18.90
CA GLY A 53 -8.96 -2.32 18.45
C GLY A 53 -9.29 -2.48 16.97
N PHE A 54 -8.29 -2.60 16.09
CA PHE A 54 -8.54 -2.75 14.66
C PHE A 54 -9.28 -4.06 14.30
N PRO A 55 -8.89 -5.25 14.81
CA PRO A 55 -9.67 -6.46 14.58
C PRO A 55 -11.13 -6.33 15.03
N ILE A 56 -11.37 -5.75 16.20
CA ILE A 56 -12.73 -5.52 16.73
C ILE A 56 -13.49 -4.56 15.82
N LEU A 57 -12.87 -3.46 15.41
CA LEU A 57 -13.47 -2.46 14.53
C LEU A 57 -13.83 -3.07 13.16
N MET A 58 -12.98 -3.94 12.62
CA MET A 58 -13.26 -4.63 11.35
C MET A 58 -14.52 -5.51 11.46
N TYR A 59 -14.64 -6.32 12.52
CA TYR A 59 -15.89 -7.07 12.76
C TYR A 59 -17.08 -6.14 12.92
N TYR A 60 -16.97 -5.12 13.75
CA TYR A 60 -18.07 -4.19 14.02
C TYR A 60 -18.57 -3.50 12.75
N LEU A 61 -17.66 -2.95 11.93
CA LEU A 61 -18.03 -2.28 10.69
C LEU A 61 -18.64 -3.25 9.68
N TRP A 62 -18.07 -4.44 9.52
CA TRP A 62 -18.65 -5.46 8.65
C TRP A 62 -20.03 -5.92 9.12
N ILE A 63 -20.22 -6.13 10.43
CA ILE A 63 -21.51 -6.52 11.01
C ILE A 63 -22.56 -5.45 10.75
N CYS A 64 -22.25 -4.18 11.05
CA CYS A 64 -23.13 -3.05 10.77
C CYS A 64 -23.49 -2.97 9.29
N LEU A 65 -22.51 -3.23 8.42
CA LEU A 65 -22.67 -3.15 6.98
C LEU A 65 -23.61 -4.22 6.42
N VAL A 66 -23.49 -5.46 6.90
CA VAL A 66 -24.21 -6.62 6.35
C VAL A 66 -25.54 -6.87 7.07
N PHE A 67 -25.58 -6.75 8.40
CA PHE A 67 -26.74 -7.16 9.21
C PHE A 67 -27.61 -5.99 9.69
N TYR A 68 -27.16 -4.75 9.51
CA TYR A 68 -27.86 -3.56 9.98
C TYR A 68 -28.01 -2.48 8.89
N ASP A 69 -28.14 -2.87 7.62
CA ASP A 69 -28.39 -1.98 6.46
C ASP A 69 -27.36 -0.82 6.36
N GLY A 70 -26.11 -1.07 6.76
CA GLY A 70 -25.06 -0.05 6.77
C GLY A 70 -25.13 0.96 7.92
N GLN A 71 -26.06 0.81 8.86
CA GLN A 71 -26.20 1.71 10.00
C GLN A 71 -25.23 1.36 11.12
N LEU A 72 -24.60 2.37 11.71
CA LEU A 72 -23.76 2.21 12.90
C LEU A 72 -24.66 1.99 14.11
N VAL A 73 -24.64 0.79 14.67
CA VAL A 73 -25.47 0.42 15.82
C VAL A 73 -24.71 0.51 17.14
N LEU A 74 -25.37 1.04 18.16
CA LEU A 74 -24.83 1.19 19.51
C LEU A 74 -25.79 0.54 20.53
N PRO A 75 -25.33 0.19 21.74
CA PRO A 75 -26.21 -0.15 22.84
C PRO A 75 -27.20 0.98 23.11
N ASN A 76 -28.48 0.66 23.30
CA ASN A 76 -29.52 1.67 23.54
C ASN A 76 -29.52 2.21 24.97
N SER A 77 -28.90 1.49 25.90
CA SER A 77 -28.75 1.86 27.30
C SER A 77 -27.52 1.17 27.91
N VAL A 78 -27.18 1.52 29.16
CA VAL A 78 -26.13 0.84 29.93
C VAL A 78 -26.48 -0.65 30.11
N ASP A 79 -27.74 -0.97 30.35
CA ASP A 79 -28.20 -2.36 30.52
C ASP A 79 -28.13 -3.16 29.21
N ASP A 80 -28.22 -2.49 28.06
CA ASP A 80 -28.11 -3.11 26.73
C ASP A 80 -26.65 -3.35 26.31
N VAL A 81 -25.63 -2.86 27.05
CA VAL A 81 -24.22 -3.07 26.67
C VAL A 81 -23.88 -4.56 26.60
N LYS A 82 -24.21 -5.33 27.63
CA LYS A 82 -23.91 -6.77 27.67
C LYS A 82 -24.72 -7.55 26.61
N PRO A 83 -26.06 -7.38 26.50
CA PRO A 83 -26.83 -7.97 25.41
C PRO A 83 -26.32 -7.58 24.01
N PHE A 84 -25.96 -6.32 23.78
CA PHE A 84 -25.40 -5.85 22.52
C PHE A 84 -24.10 -6.58 22.17
N LEU A 85 -23.19 -6.74 23.12
CA LEU A 85 -21.94 -7.49 22.90
C LEU A 85 -22.21 -8.95 22.54
N PHE A 86 -23.22 -9.59 23.13
CA PHE A 86 -23.63 -10.94 22.73
C PHE A 86 -24.24 -10.97 21.33
N ARG A 87 -25.05 -9.98 20.93
CA ARG A 87 -25.56 -9.87 19.56
C ARG A 87 -24.42 -9.73 18.54
N MET A 88 -23.45 -8.85 18.81
CA MET A 88 -22.26 -8.70 17.96
C MET A 88 -21.43 -9.99 17.90
N TRP A 89 -21.24 -10.65 19.04
CA TRP A 89 -20.51 -11.92 19.11
C TRP A 89 -21.21 -13.04 18.35
N GLU A 90 -22.54 -13.09 18.35
CA GLU A 90 -23.29 -14.11 17.62
C GLU A 90 -23.02 -14.02 16.11
N HIS A 91 -23.00 -12.81 15.53
CA HIS A 91 -22.58 -12.60 14.14
C HIS A 91 -21.14 -13.05 13.89
N VAL A 92 -20.20 -12.77 14.82
CA VAL A 92 -18.82 -13.26 14.67
C VAL A 92 -18.78 -14.80 14.70
N ARG A 93 -19.53 -15.41 15.61
CA ARG A 93 -19.57 -16.87 15.80
C ARG A 93 -20.19 -17.60 14.61
N VAL A 94 -21.29 -17.10 14.08
CA VAL A 94 -22.05 -17.76 13.01
C VAL A 94 -21.46 -17.40 11.65
N ASP A 95 -21.28 -16.11 11.38
CA ASP A 95 -21.03 -15.59 10.03
C ASP A 95 -19.55 -15.29 9.76
N ALA A 96 -18.69 -15.34 10.79
CA ALA A 96 -17.26 -15.11 10.65
C ALA A 96 -16.36 -16.13 11.33
N SER A 97 -16.89 -17.23 11.89
CA SER A 97 -16.03 -18.24 12.50
C SER A 97 -15.05 -18.83 11.47
N PRO A 98 -13.78 -19.11 11.83
CA PRO A 98 -12.86 -19.71 10.89
C PRO A 98 -13.36 -21.10 10.50
N ASN A 99 -13.65 -21.31 9.22
CA ASN A 99 -14.17 -22.58 8.72
C ASN A 99 -13.19 -23.23 7.71
N ALA A 100 -13.43 -24.50 7.38
CA ALA A 100 -12.54 -25.26 6.50
C ALA A 100 -12.43 -24.65 5.09
N TYR A 101 -13.52 -24.04 4.59
CA TYR A 101 -13.53 -23.38 3.29
C TYR A 101 -12.61 -22.15 3.29
N ALA A 102 -12.75 -21.26 4.28
CA ALA A 102 -11.94 -20.06 4.40
C ALA A 102 -10.45 -20.37 4.54
N TRP A 103 -10.10 -21.39 5.34
CA TRP A 103 -8.73 -21.91 5.41
C TRP A 103 -8.25 -22.39 4.04
N LYS A 104 -9.01 -23.26 3.37
CA LYS A 104 -8.64 -23.80 2.05
C LYS A 104 -8.38 -22.69 1.03
N VAL A 105 -9.29 -21.71 0.92
CA VAL A 105 -9.20 -20.65 -0.08
C VAL A 105 -8.07 -19.66 0.25
N TYR A 106 -8.02 -19.18 1.49
CA TYR A 106 -7.05 -18.17 1.88
C TYR A 106 -5.62 -18.73 1.91
N THR A 107 -5.42 -19.90 2.51
CA THR A 107 -4.12 -20.60 2.49
C THR A 107 -3.74 -21.03 1.07
N GLY A 108 -4.70 -21.50 0.28
CA GLY A 108 -4.49 -21.84 -1.12
C GLY A 108 -3.97 -20.66 -1.93
N LEU A 109 -4.56 -19.47 -1.76
CA LEU A 109 -4.08 -18.24 -2.39
C LEU A 109 -2.66 -17.88 -1.93
N ILE A 110 -2.37 -17.94 -0.63
CA ILE A 110 -1.04 -17.66 -0.09
C ILE A 110 0.02 -18.58 -0.73
N ILE A 111 -0.22 -19.89 -0.69
CA ILE A 111 0.70 -20.88 -1.26
C ILE A 111 0.85 -20.64 -2.76
N TYR A 112 -0.25 -20.38 -3.47
CA TYR A 112 -0.22 -20.11 -4.89
C TYR A 112 0.59 -18.84 -5.23
N GLN A 113 0.40 -17.74 -4.50
CA GLN A 113 1.18 -16.52 -4.69
C GLN A 113 2.66 -16.70 -4.35
N LEU A 114 3.01 -17.51 -3.35
CA LEU A 114 4.39 -17.87 -3.05
C LEU A 114 5.01 -18.70 -4.18
N LEU A 115 4.30 -19.71 -4.68
CA LEU A 115 4.73 -20.53 -5.82
C LEU A 115 4.98 -19.67 -7.05
N LEU A 116 4.05 -18.79 -7.41
CA LEU A 116 4.21 -17.86 -8.53
C LEU A 116 5.41 -16.93 -8.32
N ALA A 117 5.59 -16.37 -7.12
CA ALA A 117 6.75 -15.53 -6.82
C ALA A 117 8.09 -16.31 -6.95
N TRP A 118 8.09 -17.58 -6.58
CA TRP A 118 9.27 -18.45 -6.70
C TRP A 118 9.61 -18.80 -8.14
N ILE A 119 8.64 -19.30 -8.91
CA ILE A 119 8.88 -19.92 -10.22
C ILE A 119 8.87 -18.94 -11.38
N MET A 120 8.05 -17.88 -11.31
CA MET A 120 7.86 -17.00 -12.47
C MET A 120 9.12 -16.18 -12.74
N PRO A 121 9.48 -15.94 -14.02
CA PRO A 121 10.61 -15.08 -14.36
C PRO A 121 10.38 -13.67 -13.80
N GLY A 122 11.44 -13.02 -13.37
CA GLY A 122 11.35 -11.71 -12.73
C GLY A 122 12.45 -10.76 -13.15
N TYR A 123 12.12 -9.47 -13.21
CA TYR A 123 13.09 -8.41 -13.40
C TYR A 123 13.84 -8.19 -12.09
N MET A 124 15.18 -8.25 -12.13
CA MET A 124 16.00 -8.08 -10.94
C MET A 124 16.30 -6.60 -10.70
N GLN A 125 15.94 -6.08 -9.53
CA GLN A 125 16.08 -4.67 -9.19
C GLN A 125 16.89 -4.47 -7.91
N GLU A 126 17.90 -3.59 -7.96
CA GLU A 126 18.61 -3.12 -6.77
C GLU A 126 17.72 -2.16 -5.97
N GLY A 127 17.65 -2.35 -4.65
CA GLY A 127 17.06 -1.38 -3.73
C GLY A 127 17.99 -0.24 -3.36
N LEU A 128 17.51 0.62 -2.46
CA LEU A 128 18.36 1.65 -1.85
C LEU A 128 19.41 1.01 -0.91
N PRO A 129 20.61 1.62 -0.81
CA PRO A 129 21.60 1.25 0.19
C PRO A 129 21.01 1.32 1.60
N VAL A 130 21.17 0.26 2.40
CA VAL A 130 20.57 0.15 3.74
C VAL A 130 21.60 0.51 4.82
N PRO A 131 21.45 1.62 5.56
CA PRO A 131 22.40 2.02 6.59
C PRO A 131 22.67 0.94 7.64
N SER A 132 21.63 0.28 8.16
CA SER A 132 21.75 -0.80 9.16
C SER A 132 22.51 -2.03 8.68
N LEU A 133 22.72 -2.16 7.37
CA LEU A 133 23.45 -3.25 6.75
C LEU A 133 24.78 -2.76 6.15
N GLY A 134 25.34 -1.67 6.67
CA GLY A 134 26.59 -1.09 6.17
C GLY A 134 26.49 -0.62 4.72
N TYR A 135 25.34 -0.03 4.35
CA TYR A 135 25.03 0.43 2.99
C TYR A 135 24.97 -0.67 1.93
N LYS A 136 24.82 -1.94 2.32
CA LYS A 136 24.53 -3.03 1.39
C LYS A 136 23.23 -2.74 0.61
N THR A 137 23.27 -2.93 -0.70
CA THR A 137 22.08 -2.94 -1.55
C THR A 137 21.51 -4.36 -1.59
N LEU A 138 20.19 -4.47 -1.48
CA LEU A 138 19.48 -5.74 -1.58
C LEU A 138 18.90 -5.89 -2.99
N MET A 139 18.97 -7.11 -3.52
CA MET A 139 18.37 -7.47 -4.81
C MET A 139 16.94 -7.96 -4.63
N TYR A 140 16.04 -7.49 -5.48
CA TYR A 140 14.62 -7.82 -5.45
C TYR A 140 14.20 -8.43 -6.79
N LYS A 141 13.50 -9.57 -6.72
CA LYS A 141 12.92 -10.24 -7.89
C LYS A 141 11.52 -9.69 -8.15
N CYS A 142 11.38 -8.81 -9.14
CA CYS A 142 10.13 -8.17 -9.48
C CYS A 142 9.37 -8.98 -10.55
N ASN A 143 8.44 -9.84 -10.11
CA ASN A 143 7.60 -10.68 -10.97
C ASN A 143 6.09 -10.63 -10.62
N ALA A 144 5.61 -9.60 -9.91
CA ALA A 144 4.20 -9.44 -9.55
C ALA A 144 3.28 -9.41 -10.76
N VAL A 145 3.69 -8.80 -11.88
CA VAL A 145 2.90 -8.79 -13.13
C VAL A 145 2.54 -10.21 -13.57
N TRP A 146 3.53 -11.10 -13.66
CA TRP A 146 3.29 -12.51 -13.97
C TRP A 146 2.36 -13.16 -12.96
N GLY A 147 2.56 -12.86 -11.67
CA GLY A 147 1.71 -13.33 -10.58
C GLY A 147 0.24 -12.97 -10.78
N VAL A 148 -0.03 -11.68 -10.99
CA VAL A 148 -1.39 -11.13 -11.13
C VAL A 148 -2.11 -11.73 -12.34
N TYR A 149 -1.52 -11.65 -13.53
CA TYR A 149 -2.18 -12.17 -14.74
C TYR A 149 -2.36 -13.69 -14.70
N SER A 150 -1.39 -14.45 -14.16
CA SER A 150 -1.55 -15.91 -13.97
C SER A 150 -2.69 -16.22 -13.01
N THR A 151 -2.84 -15.42 -11.95
CA THR A 151 -3.94 -15.58 -10.99
C THR A 151 -5.29 -15.25 -11.61
N MET A 152 -5.38 -14.20 -12.43
CA MET A 152 -6.59 -13.86 -13.19
C MET A 152 -6.98 -14.98 -14.15
N ILE A 153 -6.04 -15.52 -14.92
CA ILE A 153 -6.29 -16.65 -15.83
C ILE A 153 -6.75 -17.88 -15.05
N THR A 154 -6.07 -18.19 -13.95
CA THR A 154 -6.42 -19.34 -13.10
C THR A 154 -7.83 -19.19 -12.52
N ALA A 155 -8.15 -18.03 -11.96
CA ALA A 155 -9.46 -17.74 -11.42
C ALA A 155 -10.57 -17.81 -12.49
N ALA A 156 -10.31 -17.30 -13.69
CA ALA A 156 -11.25 -17.39 -14.81
C ALA A 156 -11.50 -18.84 -15.25
N VAL A 157 -10.44 -19.66 -15.34
CA VAL A 157 -10.55 -21.09 -15.68
C VAL A 157 -11.31 -21.85 -14.59
N LEU A 158 -10.99 -21.62 -13.31
CA LEU A 158 -11.67 -22.28 -12.20
C LEU A 158 -13.14 -21.89 -12.11
N HIS A 159 -13.48 -20.64 -12.43
CA HIS A 159 -14.87 -20.19 -12.53
C HIS A 159 -15.61 -20.82 -13.70
N TRP A 160 -15.01 -20.80 -14.89
CA TRP A 160 -15.60 -21.35 -16.11
C TRP A 160 -15.82 -22.87 -16.03
N THR A 161 -14.89 -23.60 -15.41
CA THR A 161 -15.01 -25.05 -15.18
C THR A 161 -15.96 -25.42 -14.04
N GLY A 162 -16.45 -24.43 -13.27
CA GLY A 162 -17.32 -24.66 -12.12
C GLY A 162 -16.62 -25.20 -10.87
N ILE A 163 -15.28 -25.30 -10.88
CA ILE A 163 -14.49 -25.80 -9.74
C ILE A 163 -14.49 -24.80 -8.58
N PHE A 164 -14.49 -23.51 -8.89
CA PHE A 164 -14.50 -22.42 -7.90
C PHE A 164 -15.36 -21.28 -8.41
N ARG A 165 -16.53 -21.07 -7.82
CA ARG A 165 -17.41 -19.97 -8.23
C ARG A 165 -16.92 -18.68 -7.60
N MET A 166 -16.81 -17.64 -8.42
CA MET A 166 -16.20 -16.39 -7.97
C MET A 166 -17.02 -15.69 -6.89
N THR A 167 -18.34 -15.92 -6.85
CA THR A 167 -19.26 -15.45 -5.80
C THR A 167 -18.94 -16.01 -4.41
N GLU A 168 -18.30 -17.17 -4.32
CA GLU A 168 -17.99 -17.79 -3.03
C GLU A 168 -17.00 -16.96 -2.18
N ILE A 169 -16.23 -16.05 -2.79
CA ILE A 169 -15.34 -15.14 -2.05
C ILE A 169 -16.17 -14.16 -1.21
N ILE A 170 -17.10 -13.43 -1.83
CA ILE A 170 -17.91 -12.44 -1.11
C ILE A 170 -18.94 -13.09 -0.19
N ASP A 171 -19.43 -14.28 -0.55
CA ASP A 171 -20.37 -15.04 0.29
C ASP A 171 -19.72 -15.54 1.60
N ASN A 172 -18.39 -15.71 1.61
CA ASN A 172 -17.62 -16.15 2.77
C ASN A 172 -16.76 -15.02 3.38
N PHE A 173 -17.15 -13.76 3.16
CA PHE A 173 -16.35 -12.60 3.58
C PHE A 173 -15.91 -12.64 5.04
N GLY A 174 -16.85 -12.88 5.97
CA GLY A 174 -16.57 -12.90 7.41
C GLY A 174 -15.56 -13.98 7.77
N HIS A 175 -15.77 -15.21 7.30
CA HIS A 175 -14.88 -16.34 7.56
C HIS A 175 -13.47 -16.11 7.00
N LEU A 176 -13.36 -15.58 5.79
CA LEU A 176 -12.07 -15.23 5.17
C LEU A 176 -11.36 -14.11 5.93
N MET A 177 -12.09 -13.09 6.38
CA MET A 177 -11.56 -12.01 7.20
C MET A 177 -10.95 -12.54 8.50
N THR A 178 -11.61 -13.48 9.17
CA THR A 178 -11.12 -14.08 10.42
C THR A 178 -9.88 -14.93 10.20
N VAL A 179 -9.84 -15.75 9.14
CA VAL A 179 -8.63 -16.51 8.79
C VAL A 179 -7.47 -15.56 8.46
N ALA A 180 -7.73 -14.47 7.75
CA ALA A 180 -6.74 -13.44 7.45
C ALA A 180 -6.18 -12.78 8.72
N MET A 181 -7.04 -12.47 9.70
CA MET A 181 -6.60 -11.95 11.00
C MET A 181 -5.71 -12.96 11.73
N ILE A 182 -6.07 -14.24 11.74
CA ILE A 182 -5.25 -15.31 12.35
C ILE A 182 -3.87 -15.37 11.68
N TYR A 183 -3.79 -15.29 10.35
CA TYR A 183 -2.52 -15.17 9.64
C TYR A 183 -1.74 -13.91 10.05
N GLY A 184 -2.41 -12.76 10.11
CA GLY A 184 -1.82 -11.49 10.52
C GLY A 184 -1.15 -11.58 11.90
N PHE A 185 -1.85 -12.13 12.90
CA PHE A 185 -1.28 -12.37 14.22
C PHE A 185 -0.18 -13.44 14.19
N GLY A 186 -0.47 -14.61 13.64
CA GLY A 186 0.46 -15.75 13.64
C GLY A 186 1.81 -15.44 12.98
N VAL A 187 1.79 -14.79 11.81
CA VAL A 187 3.02 -14.39 11.10
C VAL A 187 3.76 -13.30 11.87
N SER A 188 3.07 -12.33 12.47
CA SER A 188 3.72 -11.25 13.23
C SER A 188 4.49 -11.78 14.44
N PHE A 189 3.84 -12.60 15.26
CA PHE A 189 4.46 -13.22 16.43
C PHE A 189 5.54 -14.23 16.03
N GLY A 190 5.26 -15.07 15.03
CA GLY A 190 6.23 -16.05 14.53
C GLY A 190 7.51 -15.39 14.02
N MET A 191 7.40 -14.31 13.25
CA MET A 191 8.55 -13.57 12.75
C MET A 191 9.33 -12.85 13.85
N TYR A 192 8.64 -12.30 14.85
CA TYR A 192 9.30 -11.72 16.02
C TYR A 192 10.17 -12.78 16.73
N PHE A 193 9.57 -13.90 17.13
CA PHE A 193 10.29 -14.94 17.88
C PHE A 193 11.42 -15.56 17.07
N LEU A 194 11.20 -15.84 15.78
CA LEU A 194 12.25 -16.35 14.90
C LEU A 194 13.44 -15.39 14.77
N THR A 195 13.15 -14.09 14.64
CA THR A 195 14.21 -13.07 14.52
C THR A 195 15.04 -12.97 15.80
N VAL A 196 14.36 -12.96 16.96
CA VAL A 196 15.03 -12.91 18.28
C VAL A 196 15.85 -14.18 18.51
N ALA A 197 15.30 -15.35 18.22
CA ALA A 197 15.99 -16.63 18.39
C ALA A 197 17.24 -16.75 17.49
N THR A 198 17.26 -16.07 16.34
CA THR A 198 18.39 -16.07 15.41
C THR A 198 19.37 -14.91 15.62
N GLY A 199 19.12 -14.01 16.59
CA GLY A 199 20.00 -12.88 16.90
C GLY A 199 20.04 -11.79 15.83
N ASN A 200 19.06 -11.75 14.92
CA ASN A 200 19.02 -10.86 13.75
C ASN A 200 18.16 -9.60 13.96
N GLN A 201 17.77 -9.32 15.19
CA GLN A 201 16.92 -8.18 15.52
C GLN A 201 17.64 -6.84 15.31
N ILE A 202 16.91 -5.84 14.82
CA ILE A 202 17.44 -4.49 14.61
C ILE A 202 16.55 -3.43 15.27
N ARG A 203 17.16 -2.35 15.76
CA ARG A 203 16.47 -1.16 16.28
C ARG A 203 15.33 -1.51 17.25
N MET A 204 15.63 -2.32 18.26
CA MET A 204 14.66 -2.75 19.27
C MET A 204 14.47 -1.66 20.33
N SER A 205 13.25 -1.49 20.81
CA SER A 205 12.91 -0.55 21.88
C SER A 205 13.16 -1.14 23.27
N GLY A 206 13.21 -2.48 23.38
CA GLY A 206 13.27 -3.19 24.65
C GLY A 206 11.87 -3.46 25.25
N ASN A 207 10.80 -2.96 24.63
CA ASN A 207 9.43 -3.31 25.00
C ASN A 207 8.87 -4.36 24.03
N PHE A 208 8.48 -5.52 24.57
CA PHE A 208 8.00 -6.67 23.79
C PHE A 208 6.83 -6.33 22.86
N ILE A 209 5.76 -5.70 23.37
CA ILE A 209 4.55 -5.42 22.58
C ILE A 209 4.85 -4.42 21.48
N TYR A 210 5.63 -3.38 21.78
CA TYR A 210 6.06 -2.40 20.79
C TYR A 210 6.96 -3.01 19.70
N ASP A 211 7.87 -3.90 20.09
CA ASP A 211 8.78 -4.52 19.14
C ASP A 211 8.09 -5.59 18.27
N VAL A 212 7.05 -6.27 18.76
CA VAL A 212 6.16 -7.10 17.91
C VAL A 212 5.40 -6.21 16.93
N PHE A 213 4.91 -5.06 17.40
CA PHE A 213 4.14 -4.13 16.58
C PHE A 213 4.95 -3.55 15.41
N MET A 214 6.11 -2.97 15.72
CA MET A 214 7.01 -2.39 14.73
C MET A 214 7.78 -3.45 13.95
N GLY A 215 8.04 -4.60 14.56
CA GLY A 215 8.78 -5.72 13.97
C GLY A 215 10.22 -5.81 14.47
N ALA A 216 10.80 -7.00 14.35
CA ALA A 216 12.18 -7.28 14.78
C ALA A 216 13.19 -7.28 13.62
N CYS A 217 12.78 -7.65 12.41
CA CYS A 217 13.63 -7.72 11.22
C CYS A 217 13.24 -6.67 10.18
N LEU A 218 14.15 -6.37 9.25
CA LEU A 218 13.89 -5.44 8.14
C LEU A 218 13.14 -6.12 6.99
N ASN A 219 13.80 -7.10 6.36
CA ASN A 219 13.41 -7.71 5.09
C ASN A 219 13.67 -9.22 5.12
N PRO A 220 12.82 -10.01 5.79
CA PRO A 220 12.98 -11.45 5.84
C PRO A 220 12.71 -12.10 4.47
N ARG A 221 13.41 -13.21 4.20
CA ARG A 221 13.43 -13.83 2.87
C ARG A 221 13.24 -15.33 2.92
N ILE A 222 12.59 -15.86 1.89
CA ILE A 222 12.57 -17.30 1.57
C ILE A 222 13.14 -17.43 0.16
N GLY A 223 14.37 -17.93 0.05
CA GLY A 223 15.11 -17.97 -1.22
C GLY A 223 15.16 -16.58 -1.89
N PRO A 224 14.68 -16.42 -3.15
CA PRO A 224 14.70 -15.14 -3.86
C PRO A 224 13.55 -14.20 -3.44
N ILE A 225 12.59 -14.66 -2.64
CA ILE A 225 11.40 -13.90 -2.29
C ILE A 225 11.69 -13.05 -1.06
N ASP A 226 11.54 -11.74 -1.22
CA ASP A 226 11.46 -10.81 -0.11
C ASP A 226 10.01 -10.79 0.42
N LEU A 227 9.81 -11.26 1.66
CA LEU A 227 8.46 -11.47 2.20
C LEU A 227 7.72 -10.16 2.44
N LYS A 228 8.44 -9.09 2.76
CA LYS A 228 7.85 -7.78 2.96
C LYS A 228 7.25 -7.25 1.66
N MET A 229 8.07 -7.21 0.61
CA MET A 229 7.66 -6.78 -0.72
C MET A 229 6.59 -7.70 -1.34
N TRP A 230 6.75 -9.01 -1.19
CA TRP A 230 5.78 -10.00 -1.66
C TRP A 230 4.41 -9.78 -1.01
N LEU A 231 4.39 -9.63 0.31
CA LEU A 231 3.15 -9.44 1.06
C LEU A 231 2.50 -8.09 0.73
N GLU A 232 3.28 -7.02 0.53
CA GLU A 232 2.76 -5.68 0.22
C GLU A 232 2.02 -5.60 -1.12
N VAL A 233 2.44 -6.38 -2.11
CA VAL A 233 1.84 -6.33 -3.46
C VAL A 233 0.81 -7.44 -3.69
N ARG A 234 1.13 -8.69 -3.33
CA ARG A 234 0.48 -9.87 -3.92
C ARG A 234 -0.71 -10.42 -3.14
N ILE A 235 -0.78 -10.20 -1.84
CA ILE A 235 -1.89 -10.70 -1.03
C ILE A 235 -3.02 -9.67 -0.94
N PRO A 236 -2.82 -8.47 -0.37
CA PRO A 236 -3.91 -7.53 -0.12
C PRO A 236 -4.61 -7.14 -1.43
N TRP A 237 -3.86 -6.65 -2.41
CA TRP A 237 -4.45 -6.09 -3.62
C TRP A 237 -5.07 -7.14 -4.54
N VAL A 238 -4.56 -8.37 -4.53
CA VAL A 238 -5.17 -9.49 -5.25
C VAL A 238 -6.53 -9.83 -4.63
N ILE A 239 -6.61 -9.91 -3.30
CA ILE A 239 -7.89 -10.16 -2.62
C ILE A 239 -8.87 -9.01 -2.84
N VAL A 240 -8.44 -7.75 -2.69
CA VAL A 240 -9.27 -6.55 -2.95
C VAL A 240 -9.88 -6.58 -4.36
N PHE A 241 -9.05 -6.89 -5.37
CA PHE A 241 -9.50 -6.99 -6.75
C PHE A 241 -10.50 -8.14 -6.93
N PHE A 242 -10.18 -9.36 -6.47
CA PHE A 242 -11.08 -10.50 -6.62
C PHE A 242 -12.36 -10.35 -5.80
N MET A 243 -12.37 -9.59 -4.71
CA MET A 243 -13.59 -9.23 -3.99
C MET A 243 -14.52 -8.37 -4.86
N SER A 244 -13.95 -7.41 -5.61
CA SER A 244 -14.73 -6.60 -6.58
C SER A 244 -15.28 -7.45 -7.71
N ILE A 245 -14.46 -8.35 -8.26
CA ILE A 245 -14.90 -9.29 -9.31
C ILE A 245 -15.98 -10.23 -8.77
N SER A 246 -15.82 -10.74 -7.55
CA SER A 246 -16.81 -11.56 -6.85
C SER A 246 -18.15 -10.83 -6.70
N GLY A 247 -18.12 -9.56 -6.27
CA GLY A 247 -19.30 -8.70 -6.21
C GLY A 247 -19.95 -8.47 -7.57
N ALA A 248 -19.16 -8.27 -8.63
CA ALA A 248 -19.67 -8.13 -9.99
C ALA A 248 -20.34 -9.42 -10.50
N CYS A 249 -19.72 -10.58 -10.29
CA CYS A 249 -20.32 -11.87 -10.60
C CYS A 249 -21.63 -12.06 -9.85
N LYS A 250 -21.68 -11.70 -8.56
CA LYS A 250 -22.89 -11.79 -7.74
C LYS A 250 -24.02 -10.89 -8.26
N GLN A 251 -23.73 -9.65 -8.64
CA GLN A 251 -24.72 -8.77 -9.27
C GLN A 251 -25.22 -9.34 -10.60
N TYR A 252 -24.33 -9.91 -11.41
CA TYR A 252 -24.72 -10.51 -12.68
C TYR A 252 -25.64 -11.73 -12.47
N GLU A 253 -25.35 -12.58 -11.49
CA GLU A 253 -26.22 -13.71 -11.14
C GLU A 253 -27.60 -13.27 -10.60
N GLN A 254 -27.63 -12.20 -9.79
CA GLN A 254 -28.88 -11.73 -9.17
C GLN A 254 -29.74 -10.87 -10.10
N PHE A 255 -29.12 -10.01 -10.91
CA PHE A 255 -29.81 -8.97 -11.67
C PHE A 255 -29.70 -9.15 -13.19
N GLY A 256 -28.80 -10.02 -13.68
CA GLY A 256 -28.50 -10.17 -15.11
C GLY A 256 -27.60 -9.07 -15.68
N TYR A 257 -27.10 -8.14 -14.86
CA TYR A 257 -26.18 -7.08 -15.25
C TYR A 257 -25.29 -6.63 -14.09
N VAL A 258 -24.18 -5.96 -14.41
CA VAL A 258 -23.30 -5.32 -13.43
C VAL A 258 -23.59 -3.82 -13.38
N THR A 259 -23.83 -3.28 -12.20
CA THR A 259 -24.11 -1.85 -12.03
C THR A 259 -22.88 -0.99 -12.38
N PRO A 260 -23.05 0.26 -12.87
CA PRO A 260 -21.93 1.16 -13.12
C PRO A 260 -21.07 1.42 -11.87
N ASN A 261 -21.66 1.34 -10.67
CA ASN A 261 -20.99 1.47 -9.38
C ASN A 261 -20.06 0.26 -9.10
N MET A 262 -20.54 -0.97 -9.35
CA MET A 262 -19.71 -2.16 -9.18
C MET A 262 -18.61 -2.25 -10.24
N ALA A 263 -18.92 -1.87 -11.49
CA ALA A 263 -17.92 -1.75 -12.55
C ALA A 263 -16.83 -0.71 -12.21
N PHE A 264 -17.19 0.36 -11.50
CA PHE A 264 -16.24 1.36 -11.03
C PHE A 264 -15.26 0.73 -10.03
N MET A 265 -15.76 -0.05 -9.07
CA MET A 265 -14.89 -0.73 -8.11
C MET A 265 -14.00 -1.80 -8.76
N CYS A 266 -14.50 -2.53 -9.76
CA CYS A 266 -13.67 -3.45 -10.55
C CYS A 266 -12.52 -2.72 -11.24
N LEU A 267 -12.80 -1.57 -11.87
CA LEU A 267 -11.77 -0.74 -12.50
C LEU A 267 -10.80 -0.18 -11.46
N ALA A 268 -11.31 0.41 -10.38
CA ALA A 268 -10.51 1.11 -9.39
C ALA A 268 -9.54 0.17 -8.67
N THR A 269 -10.02 -1.01 -8.25
CA THR A 269 -9.19 -2.03 -7.62
C THR A 269 -8.19 -2.65 -8.60
N TRP A 270 -8.57 -2.83 -9.86
CA TRP A 270 -7.64 -3.25 -10.92
C TRP A 270 -6.53 -2.24 -11.15
N LEU A 271 -6.86 -0.94 -11.27
CA LEU A 271 -5.89 0.13 -11.46
C LEU A 271 -4.85 0.13 -10.34
N TYR A 272 -5.29 -0.03 -9.09
CA TYR A 272 -4.42 -0.09 -7.92
C TYR A 272 -3.52 -1.33 -7.95
N LEU A 273 -4.10 -2.52 -8.06
CA LEU A 273 -3.36 -3.79 -8.13
C LEU A 273 -2.33 -3.76 -9.25
N ASN A 274 -2.74 -3.32 -10.44
CA ASN A 274 -1.87 -3.29 -11.60
C ASN A 274 -0.77 -2.24 -11.46
N ALA A 275 -1.01 -1.07 -10.85
CA ALA A 275 0.06 -0.12 -10.59
C ALA A 275 1.11 -0.67 -9.61
N CYS A 276 0.70 -1.34 -8.54
CA CYS A 276 1.61 -2.02 -7.63
C CYS A 276 2.41 -3.11 -8.36
N ALA A 277 1.74 -3.94 -9.16
CA ALA A 277 2.38 -5.03 -9.89
C ALA A 277 3.34 -4.53 -10.98
N LYS A 278 2.89 -3.58 -11.81
CA LYS A 278 3.64 -3.02 -12.94
C LYS A 278 4.75 -2.06 -12.49
N GLY A 279 4.59 -1.43 -11.32
CA GLY A 279 5.56 -0.52 -10.69
C GLY A 279 6.36 -1.16 -9.55
N GLU A 280 6.24 -2.47 -9.33
CA GLU A 280 6.98 -3.25 -8.34
C GLU A 280 8.52 -3.01 -8.36
N GLU A 281 9.14 -2.64 -9.48
CA GLU A 281 10.57 -2.23 -9.52
C GLU A 281 10.84 -0.88 -8.81
N CYS A 282 9.80 -0.09 -8.59
CA CYS A 282 9.89 1.16 -7.83
C CYS A 282 9.80 0.93 -6.32
N ILE A 283 9.22 -0.19 -5.86
CA ILE A 283 9.02 -0.48 -4.43
C ILE A 283 10.34 -0.57 -3.66
N PRO A 284 11.42 -1.21 -4.17
CA PRO A 284 12.74 -1.19 -3.52
C PRO A 284 13.32 0.21 -3.23
N GLN A 285 12.75 1.26 -3.82
CA GLN A 285 13.16 2.67 -3.65
C GLN A 285 12.37 3.40 -2.55
N THR A 286 11.44 2.70 -1.88
CA THR A 286 10.57 3.26 -0.83
C THR A 286 11.20 3.09 0.55
N TRP A 287 10.78 3.96 1.46
CA TRP A 287 11.17 3.90 2.87
C TRP A 287 10.72 2.61 3.55
N ASP A 288 9.60 2.05 3.11
CA ASP A 288 9.08 0.79 3.64
C ASP A 288 10.10 -0.33 3.44
N MET A 289 10.83 -0.35 2.31
CA MET A 289 11.80 -1.41 2.03
C MET A 289 13.16 -1.22 2.70
N PHE A 290 13.72 0.00 2.72
CA PHE A 290 15.09 0.19 3.25
C PHE A 290 15.13 0.52 4.75
N HIS A 291 14.01 0.93 5.36
CA HIS A 291 14.02 1.39 6.75
C HIS A 291 12.88 0.86 7.61
N GLU A 292 11.65 0.72 7.15
CA GLU A 292 10.60 0.24 8.04
C GLU A 292 10.82 -1.25 8.38
N LYS A 293 10.63 -1.64 9.64
CA LYS A 293 10.73 -3.06 10.03
C LYS A 293 9.48 -3.83 9.59
N TRP A 294 9.56 -5.16 9.53
CA TRP A 294 8.40 -6.00 9.19
C TRP A 294 7.81 -6.58 10.47
N GLY A 295 6.80 -5.89 11.00
CA GLY A 295 6.06 -6.25 12.21
C GLY A 295 4.56 -6.24 12.00
N PHE A 296 3.80 -6.38 13.10
CA PHE A 296 2.33 -6.44 13.07
C PHE A 296 1.69 -5.32 12.26
N LEU A 297 2.18 -4.08 12.37
CA LEU A 297 1.64 -2.94 11.63
C LEU A 297 1.53 -3.22 10.13
N VAL A 298 2.59 -3.78 9.53
CA VAL A 298 2.62 -4.06 8.08
C VAL A 298 2.01 -5.42 7.77
N ILE A 299 2.29 -6.43 8.61
CA ILE A 299 1.87 -7.81 8.39
C ILE A 299 0.35 -7.94 8.50
N PHE A 300 -0.23 -7.52 9.63
CA PHE A 300 -1.68 -7.60 9.85
C PHE A 300 -2.44 -6.76 8.83
N TRP A 301 -1.93 -5.57 8.51
CA TRP A 301 -2.60 -4.69 7.55
C TRP A 301 -2.62 -5.27 6.15
N ASN A 302 -1.53 -5.90 5.68
CA ASN A 302 -1.49 -6.51 4.35
C ASN A 302 -2.24 -7.84 4.27
N PHE A 303 -2.31 -8.65 5.34
CA PHE A 303 -3.12 -9.87 5.34
C PHE A 303 -4.61 -9.57 5.49
N ALA A 304 -4.99 -8.73 6.45
CA ALA A 304 -6.37 -8.54 6.87
C ALA A 304 -6.88 -7.11 6.64
N GLY A 305 -6.14 -6.11 7.10
CA GLY A 305 -6.59 -4.71 7.09
C GLY A 305 -7.04 -4.20 5.73
N VAL A 306 -6.13 -4.13 4.76
CA VAL A 306 -6.42 -3.69 3.38
C VAL A 306 -7.54 -4.51 2.74
N PRO A 307 -7.45 -5.85 2.63
CA PRO A 307 -8.42 -6.62 1.85
C PRO A 307 -9.84 -6.60 2.39
N PHE A 308 -10.03 -6.47 3.71
CA PHE A 308 -11.35 -6.57 4.34
C PHE A 308 -11.88 -5.23 4.88
N SER A 309 -11.12 -4.13 4.78
CA SER A 309 -11.63 -2.80 5.16
C SER A 309 -11.70 -1.78 4.03
N TYR A 310 -10.94 -1.97 2.93
CA TYR A 310 -10.95 -1.01 1.81
C TYR A 310 -12.09 -1.27 0.83
N ILE A 311 -12.82 -2.37 1.02
CA ILE A 311 -13.74 -2.93 0.04
C ILE A 311 -15.21 -2.88 0.48
N TYR A 312 -15.51 -2.14 1.55
CA TYR A 312 -16.87 -2.06 2.10
C TYR A 312 -17.92 -1.56 1.10
N SER A 313 -17.55 -0.71 0.13
CA SER A 313 -18.50 -0.32 -0.93
C SER A 313 -18.96 -1.52 -1.77
N VAL A 314 -18.07 -2.46 -2.08
CA VAL A 314 -18.41 -3.70 -2.79
C VAL A 314 -19.29 -4.60 -1.92
N VAL A 315 -18.97 -4.75 -0.63
CA VAL A 315 -19.78 -5.55 0.31
C VAL A 315 -21.19 -4.99 0.43
N TYR A 316 -21.33 -3.67 0.52
CA TYR A 316 -22.62 -2.99 0.53
C TYR A 316 -23.42 -3.25 -0.76
N MET A 317 -22.80 -3.00 -1.93
CA MET A 317 -23.45 -3.20 -3.24
C MET A 317 -23.79 -4.66 -3.57
N ALA A 318 -23.18 -5.62 -2.88
CA ALA A 318 -23.45 -7.05 -3.05
C ALA A 318 -24.65 -7.56 -2.23
N SER A 319 -25.16 -6.73 -1.31
CA SER A 319 -26.24 -7.07 -0.39
C SER A 319 -27.44 -6.11 -0.46
N HIS A 320 -27.32 -5.00 -1.19
CA HIS A 320 -28.33 -3.94 -1.26
C HIS A 320 -28.83 -3.73 -2.68
N ASP A 321 -30.08 -3.29 -2.82
CA ASP A 321 -30.70 -3.01 -4.11
C ASP A 321 -30.01 -1.82 -4.83
N PRO A 322 -29.75 -1.90 -6.15
CA PRO A 322 -29.15 -0.83 -6.93
C PRO A 322 -29.82 0.54 -6.82
N SER A 323 -31.12 0.60 -6.57
CA SER A 323 -31.86 1.86 -6.38
C SER A 323 -31.33 2.68 -5.21
N LYS A 324 -30.72 2.05 -4.19
CA LYS A 324 -30.14 2.76 -3.03
C LYS A 324 -28.89 3.58 -3.39
N TYR A 325 -28.09 3.13 -4.35
CA TYR A 325 -26.76 3.71 -4.65
C TYR A 325 -26.58 4.15 -6.10
N ARG A 326 -27.63 4.09 -6.92
CA ARG A 326 -27.59 4.52 -8.31
C ARG A 326 -27.44 6.03 -8.43
N PHE A 327 -26.64 6.45 -9.41
CA PHE A 327 -26.47 7.86 -9.79
C PHE A 327 -27.00 8.15 -11.20
N SER A 328 -27.00 9.43 -11.56
CA SER A 328 -27.21 9.86 -12.95
C SER A 328 -25.95 9.68 -13.78
N THR A 329 -26.09 9.56 -15.11
CA THR A 329 -24.97 9.40 -16.04
C THR A 329 -23.89 10.48 -15.89
N PRO A 330 -24.23 11.79 -15.75
CA PRO A 330 -23.21 12.82 -15.53
C PRO A 330 -22.37 12.59 -14.26
N VAL A 331 -22.98 12.11 -13.18
CA VAL A 331 -22.26 11.80 -11.93
C VAL A 331 -21.30 10.63 -12.15
N TYR A 332 -21.70 9.59 -12.90
CA TYR A 332 -20.77 8.51 -13.26
C TYR A 332 -19.60 9.01 -14.11
N VAL A 333 -19.84 9.86 -15.11
CA VAL A 333 -18.76 10.45 -15.93
C VAL A 333 -17.77 11.22 -15.05
N LEU A 334 -18.26 12.03 -14.11
CA LEU A 334 -17.42 12.76 -13.16
C LEU A 334 -16.65 11.81 -12.24
N LEU A 335 -17.29 10.77 -11.72
CA LEU A 335 -16.66 9.82 -10.80
C LEU A 335 -15.53 9.04 -11.48
N TYR A 336 -15.79 8.46 -12.66
CA TYR A 336 -14.78 7.74 -13.45
C TYR A 336 -13.67 8.68 -13.94
N GLY A 337 -14.02 9.88 -14.40
CA GLY A 337 -13.05 10.90 -14.80
C GLY A 337 -12.12 11.30 -13.66
N THR A 338 -12.67 11.46 -12.45
CA THR A 338 -11.91 11.77 -11.23
C THR A 338 -10.95 10.64 -10.88
N LEU A 339 -11.43 9.39 -10.87
CA LEU A 339 -10.61 8.20 -10.61
C LEU A 339 -9.43 8.10 -11.60
N LEU A 340 -9.70 8.21 -12.90
CA LEU A 340 -8.67 8.07 -13.94
C LEU A 340 -7.64 9.20 -13.89
N THR A 341 -8.09 10.43 -13.58
CA THR A 341 -7.19 11.58 -13.42
C THR A 341 -6.29 11.42 -12.18
N ALA A 342 -6.89 11.05 -11.04
CA ALA A 342 -6.15 10.79 -9.81
C ALA A 342 -5.16 9.63 -10.00
N TYR A 343 -5.59 8.54 -10.65
CA TYR A 343 -4.74 7.41 -10.99
C TYR A 343 -3.53 7.85 -11.85
N PHE A 344 -3.76 8.67 -12.89
CA PHE A 344 -2.68 9.15 -13.74
C PHE A 344 -1.64 9.94 -12.94
N ILE A 345 -2.08 10.86 -12.07
CA ILE A 345 -1.19 11.65 -11.21
C ILE A 345 -0.42 10.72 -10.24
N TRP A 346 -1.12 9.82 -9.57
CA TRP A 346 -0.53 8.92 -8.59
C TRP A 346 0.52 8.00 -9.22
N ASP A 347 0.16 7.27 -10.27
CA ASP A 347 1.03 6.31 -10.96
C ASP A 347 2.27 7.01 -11.54
N THR A 348 2.08 8.13 -12.23
CA THR A 348 3.21 8.84 -12.86
C THR A 348 4.07 9.58 -11.84
N SER A 349 3.52 10.20 -10.79
CA SER A 349 4.32 10.86 -9.74
C SER A 349 5.18 9.88 -8.94
N MET A 350 4.64 8.70 -8.63
CA MET A 350 5.38 7.61 -7.99
C MET A 350 6.51 7.10 -8.88
N SER A 351 6.23 6.88 -10.17
CA SER A 351 7.24 6.51 -11.16
C SER A 351 8.33 7.58 -11.29
N GLN A 352 7.96 8.87 -11.38
CA GLN A 352 8.93 9.97 -11.52
C GLN A 352 9.93 10.01 -10.37
N LYS A 353 9.45 9.92 -9.12
CA LYS A 353 10.31 9.90 -7.93
C LYS A 353 11.24 8.68 -7.92
N SER A 354 10.69 7.51 -8.18
CA SER A 354 11.43 6.25 -8.06
C SER A 354 12.46 6.10 -9.17
N ARG A 355 12.10 6.46 -10.41
CA ARG A 355 13.01 6.48 -11.55
C ARG A 355 14.08 7.56 -11.42
N PHE A 356 13.75 8.71 -10.84
CA PHE A 356 14.76 9.71 -10.49
C PHE A 356 15.79 9.14 -9.51
N LYS A 357 15.34 8.47 -8.43
CA LYS A 357 16.26 7.79 -7.49
C LYS A 357 17.11 6.72 -8.20
N MET A 358 16.49 5.86 -9.01
CA MET A 358 17.21 4.86 -9.81
C MET A 358 18.29 5.50 -10.71
N GLN A 359 17.99 6.62 -11.38
CA GLN A 359 18.97 7.35 -12.20
C GLN A 359 20.15 7.84 -11.38
N THR A 360 19.94 8.30 -10.15
CA THR A 360 21.04 8.70 -9.25
C THR A 360 21.94 7.53 -8.83
N GLN A 361 21.46 6.29 -8.94
CA GLN A 361 22.23 5.06 -8.72
C GLN A 361 22.88 4.51 -9.99
N GLY A 362 22.69 5.18 -11.15
CA GLY A 362 23.14 4.71 -12.46
C GLY A 362 22.19 3.72 -13.14
N ILE A 363 21.00 3.49 -12.59
CA ILE A 363 19.98 2.61 -13.18
C ILE A 363 19.12 3.44 -14.12
N THR A 364 19.31 3.26 -15.43
CA THR A 364 18.63 4.03 -16.49
C THR A 364 17.73 3.18 -17.37
N THR A 365 17.80 1.86 -17.22
CA THR A 365 16.92 0.90 -17.89
C THR A 365 15.77 0.53 -16.98
N TYR A 366 14.55 0.61 -17.50
CA TYR A 366 13.33 0.24 -16.76
C TYR A 366 12.59 -0.85 -17.50
N ARG A 367 11.91 -1.72 -16.74
CA ARG A 367 11.07 -2.75 -17.33
C ARG A 367 9.86 -2.14 -18.05
N LYS A 368 9.40 -2.81 -19.11
CA LYS A 368 8.18 -2.45 -19.83
C LYS A 368 7.05 -3.35 -19.37
N THR A 369 5.96 -2.76 -18.92
CA THR A 369 4.78 -3.44 -18.39
C THR A 369 3.50 -2.80 -18.94
N PHE A 370 2.35 -3.45 -18.77
CA PHE A 370 1.10 -2.99 -19.37
C PHE A 370 0.02 -2.59 -18.34
N PRO A 371 -0.72 -1.48 -18.57
CA PRO A 371 -0.34 -0.33 -19.39
C PRO A 371 0.73 0.53 -18.69
N GLN A 372 1.73 0.99 -19.45
CA GLN A 372 2.69 1.99 -18.98
C GLN A 372 2.16 3.40 -19.32
N LEU A 373 1.92 4.22 -18.30
CA LEU A 373 1.51 5.60 -18.53
C LEU A 373 2.68 6.45 -19.05
N PRO A 374 2.41 7.42 -19.94
CA PRO A 374 3.42 8.38 -20.38
C PRO A 374 3.86 9.28 -19.21
N TRP A 375 4.97 9.98 -19.38
CA TRP A 375 5.47 10.96 -18.40
C TRP A 375 5.86 10.41 -17.01
N GLY A 376 5.97 9.08 -16.87
CA GLY A 376 6.50 8.44 -15.65
C GLY A 376 8.02 8.56 -15.46
N THR A 377 8.77 9.01 -16.47
CA THR A 377 10.21 9.26 -16.38
C THR A 377 10.50 10.70 -16.83
N LEU A 378 11.16 11.48 -15.98
CA LEU A 378 11.57 12.83 -16.32
C LEU A 378 12.87 12.82 -17.14
N LYS A 379 12.96 13.72 -18.12
CA LYS A 379 14.19 13.98 -18.89
C LYS A 379 14.85 15.22 -18.32
N ASN A 380 16.13 15.11 -17.94
CA ASN A 380 16.91 16.19 -17.33
C ASN A 380 16.18 16.91 -16.18
N PRO A 381 15.68 16.18 -15.15
CA PRO A 381 14.91 16.79 -14.09
C PRO A 381 15.74 17.77 -13.27
N THR A 382 15.11 18.86 -12.83
CA THR A 382 15.71 19.75 -11.83
C THR A 382 15.73 19.12 -10.43
N TYR A 383 16.78 19.40 -9.66
CA TYR A 383 16.93 18.90 -8.30
C TYR A 383 17.81 19.82 -7.45
N ILE A 384 17.72 19.66 -6.13
CA ILE A 384 18.66 20.24 -5.17
C ILE A 384 19.68 19.16 -4.81
N GLN A 385 20.95 19.44 -5.06
CA GLN A 385 22.05 18.63 -4.56
C GLN A 385 22.26 18.95 -3.08
N THR A 386 22.12 17.95 -2.21
CA THR A 386 22.28 18.12 -0.76
C THR A 386 23.72 17.92 -0.33
N THR A 387 24.11 18.57 0.76
CA THR A 387 25.35 18.36 1.51
C THR A 387 25.49 16.95 2.08
N HIS A 388 24.36 16.28 2.32
CA HIS A 388 24.30 14.86 2.68
C HIS A 388 24.79 13.93 1.56
N GLY A 389 24.78 14.42 0.31
CA GLY A 389 25.19 13.68 -0.89
C GLY A 389 24.00 13.29 -1.78
N ASN A 390 22.80 13.17 -1.21
CA ASN A 390 21.58 12.84 -1.95
C ASN A 390 21.03 14.01 -2.78
N ARG A 391 20.06 13.72 -3.65
CA ARG A 391 19.35 14.73 -4.47
C ARG A 391 17.87 14.79 -4.12
N LEU A 392 17.34 16.00 -4.00
CA LEU A 392 15.91 16.27 -3.79
C LEU A 392 15.26 16.73 -5.10
N LEU A 393 14.30 15.97 -5.62
CA LEU A 393 13.62 16.24 -6.89
C LEU A 393 12.72 17.48 -6.79
N THR A 394 12.88 18.44 -7.72
CA THR A 394 12.10 19.69 -7.79
C THR A 394 11.32 19.84 -9.10
N ASP A 395 11.08 18.74 -9.81
CA ASP A 395 10.48 18.72 -11.15
C ASP A 395 9.32 17.72 -11.28
N GLY A 396 8.63 17.73 -12.42
CA GLY A 396 7.45 16.91 -12.66
C GLY A 396 6.30 17.27 -11.73
N TRP A 397 5.61 16.28 -11.18
CA TRP A 397 4.57 16.52 -10.18
C TRP A 397 5.12 17.11 -8.87
N TRP A 398 6.38 16.78 -8.54
CA TRP A 398 7.05 17.15 -7.29
C TRP A 398 7.45 18.62 -7.21
N ARG A 399 7.27 19.39 -8.29
CA ARG A 399 7.41 20.85 -8.29
C ARG A 399 6.20 21.57 -7.70
N TYR A 400 5.02 20.93 -7.75
CA TYR A 400 3.76 21.53 -7.33
C TYR A 400 3.46 21.31 -5.85
N SER A 401 3.74 20.10 -5.37
CA SER A 401 3.66 19.78 -3.96
C SER A 401 4.68 18.72 -3.58
N ARG A 402 4.96 18.62 -2.28
CA ARG A 402 5.92 17.65 -1.74
C ARG A 402 5.36 16.23 -1.68
N LYS A 403 4.04 16.04 -1.78
CA LYS A 403 3.36 14.73 -1.77
C LYS A 403 2.19 14.67 -2.78
N PRO A 404 2.44 14.87 -4.08
CA PRO A 404 1.38 14.84 -5.09
C PRO A 404 0.73 13.46 -5.18
N ASN A 405 1.54 12.41 -4.98
CA ASN A 405 1.07 11.04 -4.90
C ASN A 405 0.08 10.85 -3.74
N TYR A 406 0.31 11.41 -2.55
CA TYR A 406 -0.61 11.19 -1.42
C TYR A 406 -1.98 11.84 -1.65
N VAL A 407 -2.02 13.03 -2.26
CA VAL A 407 -3.30 13.68 -2.61
C VAL A 407 -4.07 12.82 -3.60
N ALA A 408 -3.40 12.38 -4.67
CA ALA A 408 -4.02 11.57 -5.70
C ALA A 408 -4.51 10.21 -5.17
N ASP A 409 -3.72 9.56 -4.31
CA ASP A 409 -4.09 8.32 -3.64
C ASP A 409 -5.32 8.50 -2.75
N TRP A 410 -5.34 9.59 -1.97
CA TRP A 410 -6.50 9.92 -1.14
C TRP A 410 -7.76 10.19 -1.97
N VAL A 411 -7.65 10.95 -3.06
CA VAL A 411 -8.80 11.18 -3.97
C VAL A 411 -9.34 9.86 -4.51
N MET A 412 -8.47 8.92 -4.91
CA MET A 412 -8.92 7.58 -5.29
C MET A 412 -9.64 6.88 -4.13
N SER A 413 -9.06 6.83 -2.94
CA SER A 413 -9.69 6.22 -1.75
C SER A 413 -11.06 6.84 -1.42
N PHE A 414 -11.20 8.15 -1.58
CA PHE A 414 -12.47 8.87 -1.36
C PHE A 414 -13.51 8.44 -2.39
N THR A 415 -13.12 8.34 -3.67
CA THR A 415 -14.04 7.88 -4.73
C THR A 415 -14.53 6.44 -4.54
N TRP A 416 -13.75 5.58 -3.88
CA TRP A 416 -14.16 4.19 -3.58
C TRP A 416 -15.30 4.12 -2.55
N GLY A 417 -15.36 5.07 -1.62
CA GLY A 417 -16.51 5.26 -0.73
C GLY A 417 -17.64 6.00 -1.44
N LEU A 418 -17.32 7.08 -2.17
CA LEU A 418 -18.29 7.92 -2.88
C LEU A 418 -19.12 7.16 -3.92
N VAL A 419 -18.61 6.05 -4.44
CA VAL A 419 -19.32 5.18 -5.39
C VAL A 419 -20.66 4.67 -4.85
N ILE A 420 -20.92 4.69 -3.54
CA ILE A 420 -22.23 4.32 -2.95
C ILE A 420 -23.02 5.52 -2.40
N GLY A 421 -22.52 6.74 -2.62
CA GLY A 421 -23.17 7.98 -2.23
C GLY A 421 -23.20 8.16 -0.72
N THR A 422 -24.32 8.64 -0.19
CA THR A 422 -24.49 8.93 1.24
C THR A 422 -25.30 7.86 1.98
N THR A 423 -25.43 6.67 1.40
CA THR A 423 -26.27 5.60 1.95
C THR A 423 -25.77 5.09 3.30
N THR A 424 -24.45 5.01 3.49
CA THR A 424 -23.81 4.68 4.76
C THR A 424 -22.44 5.35 4.85
N PRO A 425 -21.99 5.78 6.04
CA PRO A 425 -20.65 6.30 6.24
C PRO A 425 -19.56 5.21 6.21
N ILE A 426 -19.91 3.92 6.34
CA ILE A 426 -18.93 2.84 6.55
C ILE A 426 -17.89 2.74 5.42
N PRO A 427 -18.24 2.81 4.12
CA PRO A 427 -17.23 2.77 3.05
C PRO A 427 -16.29 3.98 3.01
N TYR A 428 -16.62 5.09 3.67
CA TYR A 428 -15.71 6.23 3.83
C TYR A 428 -14.66 5.99 4.92
N PHE A 429 -14.79 4.93 5.74
CA PHE A 429 -13.78 4.54 6.72
C PHE A 429 -12.40 4.44 6.09
N TYR A 430 -12.27 3.80 4.92
CA TYR A 430 -11.00 3.72 4.20
C TYR A 430 -10.42 5.11 3.94
N SER A 431 -11.18 6.00 3.31
CA SER A 431 -10.72 7.35 2.98
C SER A 431 -10.30 8.15 4.22
N VAL A 432 -11.09 8.10 5.30
CA VAL A 432 -10.82 8.82 6.56
C VAL A 432 -9.60 8.24 7.27
N PHE A 433 -9.54 6.92 7.41
CA PHE A 433 -8.36 6.25 7.97
C PHE A 433 -7.10 6.58 7.16
N PHE A 434 -7.21 6.52 5.83
CA PHE A 434 -6.08 6.70 4.94
C PHE A 434 -5.54 8.12 4.97
N ILE A 435 -6.38 9.16 4.98
CA ILE A 435 -5.87 10.54 5.09
C ILE A 435 -5.20 10.79 6.45
N THR A 436 -5.73 10.24 7.55
CA THR A 436 -5.10 10.36 8.88
C THR A 436 -3.73 9.71 8.88
N VAL A 437 -3.60 8.50 8.31
CA VAL A 437 -2.30 7.82 8.18
C VAL A 437 -1.36 8.57 7.25
N LEU A 438 -1.84 9.11 6.13
CA LEU A 438 -1.02 9.87 5.18
C LEU A 438 -0.50 11.18 5.79
N ILE A 439 -1.31 11.90 6.56
CA ILE A 439 -0.89 13.11 7.28
C ILE A 439 0.17 12.76 8.33
N HIS A 440 -0.07 11.74 9.16
CA HIS A 440 0.88 11.28 10.16
C HIS A 440 2.21 10.84 9.51
N ARG A 441 2.14 10.05 8.44
CA ARG A 441 3.30 9.58 7.66
C ARG A 441 4.07 10.74 7.02
N CYS A 442 3.36 11.75 6.52
CA CYS A 442 3.95 12.95 5.93
C CYS A 442 4.68 13.79 6.98
N GLY A 443 4.10 13.97 8.17
CA GLY A 443 4.73 14.65 9.30
C GLY A 443 6.07 14.02 9.66
N ARG A 444 6.09 12.70 9.88
CA ARG A 444 7.30 11.93 10.20
C ARG A 444 8.37 12.02 9.12
N ASP A 445 7.97 11.90 7.85
CA ASP A 445 8.90 12.01 6.73
C ASP A 445 9.55 13.41 6.65
N PHE A 446 8.77 14.46 6.91
CA PHE A 446 9.27 15.84 6.88
C PHE A 446 10.17 16.17 8.06
N GLU A 447 9.84 15.72 9.26
CA GLU A 447 10.70 15.85 10.45
C GLU A 447 12.05 15.17 10.20
N ARG A 448 12.01 13.94 9.68
CA ARG A 448 13.23 13.21 9.33
C ARG A 448 14.02 13.89 8.22
N CYS A 449 13.37 14.40 7.18
CA CYS A 449 14.05 15.12 6.12
C CYS A 449 14.68 16.43 6.64
N ALA A 450 14.04 17.11 7.58
CA ALA A 450 14.59 18.28 8.25
C ALA A 450 15.84 17.92 9.05
N LEU A 451 15.80 16.84 9.85
CA LEU A 451 16.96 16.36 10.61
C LEU A 451 18.10 15.89 9.70
N LYS A 452 17.77 15.17 8.62
CA LYS A 452 18.74 14.59 7.69
C LYS A 452 19.43 15.65 6.83
N TYR A 453 18.67 16.55 6.21
CA TYR A 453 19.16 17.50 5.20
C TYR A 453 19.35 18.93 5.72
N GLY A 454 18.77 19.30 6.87
CA GLY A 454 18.94 20.63 7.48
C GLY A 454 18.61 21.78 6.52
N LYS A 455 19.57 22.68 6.28
CA LYS A 455 19.42 23.85 5.38
C LYS A 455 19.01 23.48 3.95
N ASP A 456 19.41 22.31 3.46
CA ASP A 456 18.99 21.85 2.13
C ASP A 456 17.49 21.51 2.09
N TRP A 457 16.94 21.03 3.21
CA TRP A 457 15.49 20.82 3.35
C TRP A 457 14.73 22.14 3.42
N GLU A 458 15.24 23.14 4.14
CA GLU A 458 14.64 24.48 4.19
C GLU A 458 14.60 25.11 2.79
N ARG A 459 15.70 24.99 2.04
CA ARG A 459 15.76 25.41 0.63
C ARG A 459 14.76 24.63 -0.23
N TYR A 460 14.63 23.32 -0.02
CA TYR A 460 13.64 22.52 -0.73
C TYR A 460 12.21 22.99 -0.44
N CYS A 461 11.91 23.30 0.82
CA CYS A 461 10.60 23.82 1.24
C CYS A 461 10.29 25.22 0.71
N SER A 462 11.30 26.06 0.44
CA SER A 462 11.09 27.38 -0.16
C SER A 462 10.80 27.30 -1.67
N VAL A 463 11.36 26.29 -2.35
CA VAL A 463 11.10 25.98 -3.76
C VAL A 463 9.75 25.29 -3.92
N VAL A 464 9.51 24.22 -3.17
CA VAL A 464 8.26 23.43 -3.20
C VAL A 464 7.45 23.73 -1.94
N LYS A 465 6.70 24.84 -2.00
CA LYS A 465 6.02 25.43 -0.83
C LYS A 465 4.94 24.51 -0.25
N TYR A 466 4.13 23.90 -1.10
CA TYR A 466 2.96 23.14 -0.67
C TYR A 466 3.31 21.72 -0.25
N LYS A 467 2.71 21.25 0.83
CA LYS A 467 2.86 19.88 1.32
C LYS A 467 2.03 18.92 0.47
N PHE A 468 0.75 19.24 0.27
CA PHE A 468 -0.24 18.39 -0.38
C PHE A 468 -0.91 19.11 -1.56
N ILE A 469 -1.79 20.08 -1.29
CA ILE A 469 -2.64 20.74 -2.28
C ILE A 469 -2.10 22.14 -2.57
N PRO A 470 -1.66 22.41 -3.81
CA PRO A 470 -1.19 23.74 -4.20
C PRO A 470 -2.23 24.82 -3.91
N GLY A 471 -1.80 25.88 -3.22
CA GLY A 471 -2.65 27.00 -2.83
C GLY A 471 -3.43 26.83 -1.52
N ILE A 472 -3.41 25.63 -0.91
CA ILE A 472 -4.16 25.34 0.33
C ILE A 472 -3.21 24.91 1.46
N TYR A 473 -2.48 23.81 1.27
CA TYR A 473 -1.63 23.18 2.28
C TYR A 473 -0.46 22.45 1.64
#